data_AF-B3SFJ1-F1
#
_entry.id   AF-B3SFJ1-F1
#
_cell.length_a   1.000
_cell.length_b   1.000
_cell.length_c   1.000
_cell.angle_alpha   90.00
_cell.angle_beta   90.00
_cell.angle_gamma   90.00
#
_symmetry.space_group_name_H-M   'P 1'
#
loop_
_entity.id
_entity.type
_entity.pdbx_description
1 polymer ?
#
loop_
_entity_poly.entity_id
_entity_poly.type
_entity_poly.pdbx_seq_one_letter_code
_entity_poly.pdbx_strand_id
1 'polypeptide(L)'
;MFLKKYFCKPITQENIDEAEEIIKIHGLPFNKSGWEYILDKYGGHLPIYIEAVPEGTIVPNNNVLLQITNTDPKCFWLPTYLETALLRAIWYPTTVATLSYECKKLIKSYLLQTSDDLKRLEYMLADFGARGVSSYESSEIGGASHLVNFYSTSTISALRCIKKYYDADLDNYTTIPAAEHSTIISWGKDKEVNSYQNMISEFANYSRYAVVSDSYDYWNAIDKIWGGKLKNNIENSSNTLIIRSDSGDPVEVVIKTLEILMQKFGFELNKKGYKVLPKFIHVLHGDRVSIEKIEEILKVLK
;
A
#
# COMPACT_ATOMS: atom_id res chain seq x y z
N MET A 1 -5.89 -15.24 4.75
CA MET A 1 -4.50 -15.60 5.18
C MET A 1 -4.42 -16.27 6.56
N PHE A 2 -4.91 -15.61 7.62
CA PHE A 2 -4.67 -15.98 9.01
C PHE A 2 -5.03 -17.43 9.37
N LEU A 3 -6.19 -17.91 8.91
CA LEU A 3 -6.64 -19.28 9.14
C LEU A 3 -5.61 -20.31 8.64
N LYS A 4 -5.16 -20.18 7.38
CA LYS A 4 -4.13 -21.06 6.78
C LYS A 4 -2.79 -21.01 7.53
N LYS A 5 -2.39 -19.83 8.01
CA LYS A 5 -1.08 -19.62 8.66
C LYS A 5 -1.03 -20.14 10.10
N TYR A 6 -2.15 -20.02 10.82
CA TYR A 6 -2.21 -20.29 12.25
C TYR A 6 -3.22 -21.39 12.62
N PHE A 7 -4.51 -21.25 12.27
CA PHE A 7 -5.54 -22.17 12.76
C PHE A 7 -5.58 -23.53 12.06
N CYS A 8 -5.05 -23.62 10.84
CA CYS A 8 -4.87 -24.89 10.14
C CYS A 8 -3.61 -25.64 10.58
N LYS A 9 -2.78 -25.07 11.46
CA LYS A 9 -1.62 -25.77 12.02
C LYS A 9 -2.04 -26.47 13.32
N PRO A 10 -1.78 -27.77 13.47
CA PRO A 10 -2.03 -28.44 14.74
C PRO A 10 -1.12 -27.89 15.82
N ILE A 11 -1.65 -27.78 17.04
CA ILE A 11 -0.83 -27.55 18.23
C ILE A 11 -0.02 -28.81 18.55
N THR A 12 1.09 -28.63 19.25
CA THR A 12 1.94 -29.73 19.73
C THR A 12 2.00 -29.76 21.26
N GLN A 13 2.49 -30.87 21.82
CA GLN A 13 2.76 -30.95 23.26
C GLN A 13 3.74 -29.84 23.72
N GLU A 14 4.75 -29.54 22.90
CA GLU A 14 5.70 -28.45 23.17
C GLU A 14 5.00 -27.09 23.30
N ASN A 15 4.01 -26.78 22.46
CA ASN A 15 3.23 -25.55 22.60
C ASN A 15 2.41 -25.51 23.90
N ILE A 16 1.89 -26.66 24.33
CA ILE A 16 1.10 -26.76 25.57
C ILE A 16 2.01 -26.55 26.78
N ASP A 17 3.18 -27.18 26.79
CA ASP A 17 4.15 -27.08 27.89
C ASP A 17 4.73 -25.66 28.00
N GLU A 18 5.10 -25.04 26.87
CA GLU A 18 5.55 -23.63 26.82
C GLU A 18 4.45 -22.68 27.33
N ALA A 19 3.21 -22.85 26.85
CA ALA A 19 2.10 -22.01 27.28
C ALA A 19 1.80 -22.16 28.77
N GLU A 20 1.85 -23.39 29.30
CA GLU A 20 1.68 -23.65 30.73
C GLU A 20 2.74 -22.91 31.56
N GLU A 21 4.01 -23.01 31.17
CA GLU A 21 5.12 -22.34 31.85
C GLU A 21 4.90 -20.83 31.88
N ILE A 22 4.71 -20.21 30.72
CA ILE A 22 4.57 -18.74 30.59
C ILE A 22 3.35 -18.23 31.35
N ILE A 23 2.20 -18.90 31.22
CA ILE A 23 0.95 -18.47 31.86
C ILE A 23 1.02 -18.61 33.37
N LYS A 24 1.65 -19.68 33.88
CA LYS A 24 1.90 -19.85 35.32
C LYS A 24 2.87 -18.80 35.87
N ILE A 25 3.95 -18.49 35.16
CA ILE A 25 4.87 -17.40 35.53
C ILE A 25 4.11 -16.06 35.58
N HIS A 26 3.18 -15.84 34.65
CA HIS A 26 2.32 -14.67 34.63
C HIS A 26 1.28 -14.64 35.77
N GLY A 27 1.11 -15.73 36.51
CA GLY A 27 0.21 -15.83 37.67
C GLY A 27 -1.23 -16.18 37.32
N LEU A 28 -1.49 -16.74 36.14
CA LEU A 28 -2.82 -17.15 35.69
C LEU A 28 -2.96 -18.68 35.65
N PRO A 29 -4.19 -19.23 35.79
CA PRO A 29 -4.42 -20.65 35.58
C PRO A 29 -4.34 -21.01 34.08
N PHE A 30 -3.83 -22.21 33.79
CA PHE A 30 -3.77 -22.75 32.43
C PHE A 30 -4.59 -24.03 32.30
N ASN A 31 -5.47 -24.11 31.29
CA ASN A 31 -6.29 -25.29 31.03
C ASN A 31 -5.52 -26.38 30.27
N LYS A 32 -4.48 -26.96 30.89
CA LYS A 32 -3.64 -28.00 30.28
C LYS A 32 -4.48 -29.18 29.78
N SER A 33 -5.36 -29.70 30.63
CA SER A 33 -6.22 -30.85 30.29
C SER A 33 -7.13 -30.60 29.08
N GLY A 34 -7.63 -29.36 28.90
CA GLY A 34 -8.43 -29.01 27.73
C GLY A 34 -7.62 -28.96 26.44
N TRP A 35 -6.37 -28.50 26.52
CA TRP A 35 -5.45 -28.49 25.38
C TRP A 35 -4.93 -29.88 25.03
N GLU A 36 -4.56 -30.69 26.02
CA GLU A 36 -4.16 -32.09 25.82
C GLU A 36 -5.31 -32.93 25.24
N TYR A 37 -6.55 -32.68 25.67
CA TYR A 37 -7.72 -33.31 25.04
C TYR A 37 -7.83 -32.98 23.55
N ILE A 38 -7.55 -31.74 23.13
CA ILE A 38 -7.54 -31.35 21.72
C ILE A 38 -6.39 -32.06 20.99
N LEU A 39 -5.22 -32.14 21.61
CA LEU A 39 -4.07 -32.86 21.07
C LEU A 39 -4.39 -34.34 20.81
N ASP A 40 -4.89 -35.04 21.83
CA ASP A 40 -5.15 -36.48 21.78
C ASP A 40 -6.31 -36.84 20.86
N LYS A 41 -7.42 -36.10 20.93
CA LYS A 41 -8.65 -36.43 20.19
C LYS A 41 -8.62 -35.95 18.75
N TYR A 42 -8.04 -34.78 18.48
CA TYR A 42 -8.08 -34.12 17.18
C TYR A 42 -6.69 -33.98 16.54
N GLY A 43 -5.67 -34.66 17.08
CA GLY A 43 -4.29 -34.53 16.59
C GLY A 43 -3.82 -33.07 16.61
N GLY A 44 -4.23 -32.33 17.63
CA GLY A 44 -3.91 -30.90 17.81
C GLY A 44 -4.70 -29.93 16.93
N HIS A 45 -5.65 -30.40 16.13
CA HIS A 45 -6.50 -29.52 15.31
C HIS A 45 -7.63 -28.93 16.16
N LEU A 46 -7.87 -27.63 16.02
CA LEU A 46 -8.88 -26.92 16.81
C LEU A 46 -10.31 -27.40 16.43
N PRO A 47 -11.11 -27.95 17.36
CA PRO A 47 -12.49 -28.36 17.08
C PRO A 47 -13.43 -27.15 17.09
N ILE A 48 -13.30 -26.33 16.06
CA ILE A 48 -14.08 -25.10 15.84
C ILE A 48 -14.67 -25.09 14.44
N TYR A 49 -15.78 -24.38 14.30
CA TYR A 49 -16.43 -24.05 13.04
C TYR A 49 -16.49 -22.53 12.91
N ILE A 50 -16.04 -22.02 11.76
CA ILE A 50 -15.99 -20.59 11.46
C ILE A 50 -16.84 -20.33 10.22
N GLU A 51 -17.80 -19.42 10.34
CA GLU A 51 -18.59 -18.88 9.24
C GLU A 51 -18.23 -17.41 9.07
N ALA A 52 -17.94 -17.00 7.84
CA ALA A 52 -17.59 -15.62 7.55
C ALA A 52 -18.22 -15.16 6.23
N VAL A 53 -18.47 -13.85 6.13
CA VAL A 53 -18.81 -13.24 4.84
C VAL A 53 -17.66 -13.48 3.84
N PRO A 54 -17.95 -13.63 2.53
CA PRO A 54 -16.89 -13.78 1.54
C PRO A 54 -15.90 -12.59 1.60
N GLU A 55 -14.60 -12.88 1.64
CA GLU A 55 -13.57 -11.84 1.63
C GLU A 55 -13.73 -10.94 0.39
N GLY A 56 -13.59 -9.61 0.57
CA GLY A 56 -13.82 -8.61 -0.49
C GLY A 56 -15.26 -8.08 -0.56
N THR A 57 -16.19 -8.63 0.22
CA THR A 57 -17.56 -8.10 0.31
C THR A 57 -17.58 -6.76 1.04
N ILE A 58 -18.30 -5.77 0.49
CA ILE A 58 -18.59 -4.50 1.18
C ILE A 58 -19.76 -4.74 2.14
N VAL A 59 -19.48 -4.69 3.45
CA VAL A 59 -20.46 -4.96 4.50
C VAL A 59 -20.74 -3.66 5.28
N PRO A 60 -22.00 -3.22 5.42
CA PRO A 60 -22.34 -2.06 6.24
C PRO A 60 -22.04 -2.31 7.73
N ASN A 61 -21.75 -1.23 8.47
CA ASN A 61 -21.55 -1.28 9.91
C ASN A 61 -22.71 -1.97 10.64
N ASN A 62 -22.41 -2.56 11.80
CA ASN A 62 -23.35 -3.31 12.64
C ASN A 62 -23.89 -4.61 12.00
N ASN A 63 -23.15 -5.20 11.07
CA ASN A 63 -23.39 -6.54 10.55
C ASN A 63 -22.27 -7.49 10.96
N VAL A 64 -22.60 -8.77 11.08
CA VAL A 64 -21.64 -9.81 11.46
C VAL A 64 -20.70 -10.11 10.30
N LEU A 65 -19.38 -10.05 10.55
CA LEU A 65 -18.36 -10.44 9.57
C LEU A 65 -17.95 -11.90 9.70
N LEU A 66 -17.85 -12.39 10.94
CA LEU A 66 -17.40 -13.73 11.27
C LEU A 66 -18.11 -14.22 12.55
N GLN A 67 -18.49 -15.50 12.55
CA GLN A 67 -18.95 -16.23 13.73
C GLN A 67 -18.05 -17.44 13.95
N ILE A 68 -17.86 -17.81 15.22
CA ILE A 68 -17.08 -18.97 15.63
C ILE A 68 -17.86 -19.77 16.66
N THR A 69 -17.93 -21.09 16.47
CA THR A 69 -18.53 -22.04 17.41
C THR A 69 -17.58 -23.21 17.63
N ASN A 70 -17.60 -23.82 18.82
CA ASN A 70 -16.92 -25.09 19.05
C ASN A 70 -17.74 -26.24 18.46
N THR A 71 -17.07 -27.24 17.89
CA THR A 71 -17.71 -28.45 17.36
C THR A 71 -17.73 -29.62 18.34
N ASP A 72 -17.05 -29.47 19.48
CA ASP A 72 -17.05 -30.41 20.60
C ASP A 72 -17.53 -29.71 21.88
N PRO A 73 -18.56 -30.20 22.58
CA PRO A 73 -19.02 -29.62 23.85
C PRO A 73 -17.93 -29.49 24.93
N LYS A 74 -16.89 -30.34 24.94
CA LYS A 74 -15.76 -30.21 25.89
C LYS A 74 -14.84 -29.02 25.59
N CYS A 75 -14.98 -28.40 24.43
CA CYS A 75 -14.21 -27.24 23.98
C CYS A 75 -15.03 -25.94 24.00
N PHE A 76 -16.08 -25.84 24.84
CA PHE A 76 -16.94 -24.65 24.96
C PHE A 76 -16.17 -23.35 25.28
N TRP A 77 -15.00 -23.44 25.91
CA TRP A 77 -14.14 -22.32 26.28
C TRP A 77 -13.30 -21.78 25.11
N LEU A 78 -13.12 -22.59 24.06
CA LEU A 78 -12.17 -22.34 22.97
C LEU A 78 -12.56 -21.14 22.09
N PRO A 79 -13.84 -20.92 21.70
CA PRO A 79 -14.20 -19.80 20.84
C PRO A 79 -13.77 -18.44 21.40
N THR A 80 -14.07 -18.18 22.68
CA THR A 80 -13.66 -16.93 23.35
C THR A 80 -12.16 -16.88 23.61
N TYR A 81 -11.49 -18.02 23.86
CA TYR A 81 -10.03 -18.05 23.97
C TYR A 81 -9.34 -17.54 22.69
N LEU A 82 -9.91 -17.84 21.52
CA LEU A 82 -9.38 -17.45 20.22
C LEU A 82 -9.75 -16.01 19.79
N GLU A 83 -10.59 -15.31 20.56
CA GLU A 83 -11.11 -13.97 20.23
C GLU A 83 -9.98 -12.98 19.94
N THR A 84 -8.98 -12.89 20.82
CA THR A 84 -7.88 -11.93 20.66
C THR A 84 -7.14 -12.14 19.33
N ALA A 85 -6.94 -13.39 18.95
CA ALA A 85 -6.21 -13.75 17.73
C ALA A 85 -7.07 -13.44 16.47
N LEU A 86 -8.36 -13.78 16.52
CA LEU A 86 -9.31 -13.50 15.43
C LEU A 86 -9.56 -12.00 15.24
N LEU A 87 -9.76 -11.24 16.31
CA LEU A 87 -9.97 -9.80 16.21
C LEU A 87 -8.79 -9.13 15.50
N ARG A 88 -7.54 -9.46 15.88
CA ARG A 88 -6.34 -8.98 15.19
C ARG A 88 -6.32 -9.34 13.71
N ALA A 89 -6.76 -10.55 13.37
CA ALA A 89 -6.82 -11.02 11.99
C ALA A 89 -7.87 -10.30 11.13
N ILE A 90 -8.90 -9.71 11.76
CA ILE A 90 -10.00 -9.05 11.07
C ILE A 90 -9.78 -7.54 11.02
N TRP A 91 -9.62 -6.88 12.17
CA TRP A 91 -9.74 -5.41 12.25
C TRP A 91 -8.70 -4.69 11.38
N TYR A 92 -7.45 -5.15 11.39
CA TYR A 92 -6.36 -4.47 10.70
C TYR A 92 -6.53 -4.52 9.17
N PRO A 93 -6.64 -5.72 8.53
CA PRO A 93 -6.83 -5.77 7.08
C PRO A 93 -8.13 -5.12 6.62
N THR A 94 -9.24 -5.30 7.34
CA THR A 94 -10.52 -4.67 6.94
C THR A 94 -10.44 -3.15 6.99
N THR A 95 -9.76 -2.59 8.00
CA THR A 95 -9.60 -1.13 8.12
C THR A 95 -8.75 -0.57 6.98
N VAL A 96 -7.62 -1.22 6.66
CA VAL A 96 -6.74 -0.78 5.57
C VAL A 96 -7.45 -0.90 4.21
N ALA A 97 -8.12 -2.02 3.94
CA ALA A 97 -8.87 -2.23 2.69
C ALA A 97 -10.02 -1.22 2.56
N THR A 98 -10.74 -0.92 3.65
CA THR A 98 -11.83 0.06 3.65
C THR A 98 -11.32 1.47 3.40
N LEU A 99 -10.25 1.91 4.10
CA LEU A 99 -9.67 3.23 3.89
C LEU A 99 -9.14 3.38 2.45
N SER A 100 -8.43 2.37 1.94
CA SER A 100 -7.96 2.33 0.56
C SER A 100 -9.13 2.40 -0.45
N TYR A 101 -10.23 1.71 -0.18
CA TYR A 101 -11.45 1.76 -1.00
C TYR A 101 -12.09 3.16 -1.00
N GLU A 102 -12.17 3.82 0.15
CA GLU A 102 -12.68 5.19 0.24
C GLU A 102 -11.79 6.18 -0.51
N CYS A 103 -10.46 6.04 -0.44
CA CYS A 103 -9.54 6.79 -1.30
C CYS A 103 -9.82 6.54 -2.79
N LYS A 104 -10.06 5.28 -3.21
CA LYS A 104 -10.39 4.95 -4.60
C LYS A 104 -11.69 5.60 -5.05
N LYS A 105 -12.74 5.59 -4.21
CA LYS A 105 -14.01 6.26 -4.50
C LYS A 105 -13.83 7.76 -4.66
N LEU A 106 -13.10 8.39 -3.76
CA LEU A 106 -12.78 9.82 -3.80
C LEU A 106 -12.05 10.16 -5.11
N ILE A 107 -10.93 9.51 -5.41
CA ILE A 107 -10.16 9.73 -6.63
C ILE A 107 -11.04 9.52 -7.88
N LYS A 108 -11.83 8.44 -7.91
CA LYS A 108 -12.75 8.14 -9.02
C LYS A 108 -13.76 9.28 -9.24
N SER A 109 -14.32 9.84 -8.18
CA SER A 109 -15.29 10.93 -8.26
C SER A 109 -14.72 12.18 -8.94
N TYR A 110 -13.46 12.52 -8.66
CA TYR A 110 -12.77 13.64 -9.31
C TYR A 110 -12.39 13.30 -10.75
N LEU A 111 -11.86 12.11 -11.02
CA LEU A 111 -11.55 11.69 -12.40
C LEU A 111 -12.79 11.69 -13.31
N LEU A 112 -13.96 11.30 -12.80
CA LEU A 112 -15.20 11.37 -13.57
C LEU A 112 -15.57 12.82 -13.97
N GLN A 113 -15.09 13.82 -13.23
CA GLN A 113 -15.33 15.23 -13.52
C GLN A 113 -14.21 15.84 -14.37
N THR A 114 -12.96 15.40 -14.19
CA THR A 114 -11.79 16.08 -14.76
C THR A 114 -11.03 15.30 -15.83
N SER A 115 -11.29 14.00 -16.00
CA SER A 115 -10.56 13.11 -16.93
C SER A 115 -11.49 12.55 -18.02
N ASP A 116 -10.92 12.26 -19.20
CA ASP A 116 -11.66 11.66 -20.33
C ASP A 116 -11.95 10.17 -20.12
N ASP A 117 -11.13 9.48 -19.32
CA ASP A 117 -11.32 8.08 -18.94
C ASP A 117 -10.82 7.78 -17.51
N LEU A 118 -11.03 6.54 -17.07
CA LEU A 118 -10.63 6.03 -15.75
C LEU A 118 -9.48 5.02 -15.80
N LYS A 119 -8.80 4.83 -16.93
CA LYS A 119 -7.85 3.72 -17.16
C LYS A 119 -6.68 3.67 -16.18
N ARG A 120 -6.41 4.78 -15.51
CA ARG A 120 -5.29 4.95 -14.57
C ARG A 120 -5.71 4.83 -13.10
N LEU A 121 -7.01 4.69 -12.81
CA LEU A 121 -7.53 4.75 -11.44
C LEU A 121 -6.84 3.72 -10.52
N GLU A 122 -6.61 2.51 -11.01
CA GLU A 122 -6.00 1.41 -10.26
C GLU A 122 -4.53 1.65 -9.89
N TYR A 123 -3.89 2.68 -10.46
CA TYR A 123 -2.49 3.04 -10.21
C TYR A 123 -2.32 4.42 -9.55
N MET A 124 -3.42 5.11 -9.23
CA MET A 124 -3.40 6.49 -8.72
C MET A 124 -3.07 6.62 -7.23
N LEU A 125 -3.01 5.51 -6.49
CA LEU A 125 -2.55 5.48 -5.11
C LEU A 125 -1.58 4.31 -4.91
N ALA A 126 -0.29 4.62 -4.85
CA ALA A 126 0.77 3.65 -4.65
C ALA A 126 1.02 3.41 -3.16
N ASP A 127 1.21 2.15 -2.76
CA ASP A 127 1.59 1.80 -1.39
C ASP A 127 3.11 1.92 -1.19
N PHE A 128 3.54 2.92 -0.42
CA PHE A 128 4.91 3.13 0.06
C PHE A 128 5.09 2.81 1.56
N GLY A 129 4.13 2.10 2.16
CA GLY A 129 3.98 1.95 3.60
C GLY A 129 4.89 0.91 4.27
N ALA A 130 5.63 0.10 3.50
CA ALA A 130 6.43 -1.02 4.05
C ALA A 130 7.35 -0.63 5.23
N ARG A 131 7.97 0.55 5.16
CA ARG A 131 8.89 1.06 6.21
C ARG A 131 8.16 1.74 7.38
N GLY A 132 6.90 2.14 7.18
CA GLY A 132 6.12 2.92 8.14
C GLY A 132 5.22 2.07 9.05
N VAL A 133 5.13 0.76 8.79
CA VAL A 133 4.35 -0.16 9.61
C VAL A 133 5.19 -0.82 10.70
N SER A 134 4.51 -1.37 11.71
CA SER A 134 5.14 -1.85 12.96
C SER A 134 5.92 -3.16 12.85
N SER A 135 5.72 -3.95 11.79
CA SER A 135 6.39 -5.23 11.63
C SER A 135 6.37 -5.71 10.19
N TYR A 136 7.19 -6.72 9.88
CA TYR A 136 7.15 -7.39 8.58
C TYR A 136 5.77 -7.99 8.28
N GLU A 137 5.14 -8.65 9.25
CA GLU A 137 3.80 -9.21 9.08
C GLU A 137 2.74 -8.11 8.87
N SER A 138 2.87 -6.97 9.56
CA SER A 138 2.02 -5.80 9.30
C SER A 138 2.17 -5.31 7.86
N SER A 139 3.39 -5.32 7.31
CA SER A 139 3.62 -4.95 5.90
C SER A 139 3.00 -5.94 4.92
N GLU A 140 3.04 -7.24 5.22
CA GLU A 140 2.37 -8.27 4.42
C GLU A 140 0.85 -8.07 4.41
N ILE A 141 0.24 -7.90 5.59
CA ILE A 141 -1.22 -7.81 5.75
C ILE A 141 -1.74 -6.49 5.21
N GLY A 142 -1.15 -5.37 5.64
CA GLY A 142 -1.58 -4.03 5.26
C GLY A 142 -1.43 -3.80 3.77
N GLY A 143 -0.27 -4.15 3.21
CA GLY A 143 -0.05 -4.04 1.76
C GLY A 143 -1.01 -4.93 0.96
N ALA A 144 -1.21 -6.21 1.36
CA ALA A 144 -2.18 -7.08 0.69
C ALA A 144 -3.62 -6.53 0.73
N SER A 145 -3.97 -5.82 1.81
CA SER A 145 -5.28 -5.19 1.98
C SER A 145 -5.46 -3.97 1.06
N HIS A 146 -4.41 -3.16 0.85
CA HIS A 146 -4.42 -2.08 -0.15
C HIS A 146 -4.56 -2.63 -1.59
N LEU A 147 -3.92 -3.76 -1.86
CA LEU A 147 -3.91 -4.43 -3.16
C LEU A 147 -5.27 -5.01 -3.62
N VAL A 148 -6.29 -4.98 -2.76
CA VAL A 148 -7.69 -5.22 -3.14
C VAL A 148 -8.19 -4.09 -4.06
N ASN A 149 -7.73 -2.86 -3.83
CA ASN A 149 -8.25 -1.67 -4.51
C ASN A 149 -7.31 -1.14 -5.59
N PHE A 150 -6.00 -1.24 -5.41
CA PHE A 150 -5.00 -0.69 -6.33
C PHE A 150 -3.96 -1.74 -6.70
N TYR A 151 -3.29 -1.52 -7.83
CA TYR A 151 -2.25 -2.43 -8.33
C TYR A 151 -0.82 -1.92 -8.09
N SER A 152 -0.67 -0.66 -7.63
CA SER A 152 0.65 -0.06 -7.41
C SER A 152 1.13 -0.23 -5.97
N THR A 153 2.27 -0.90 -5.77
CA THR A 153 2.90 -1.07 -4.45
C THR A 153 4.43 -1.16 -4.55
N SER A 154 5.12 -0.60 -3.57
CA SER A 154 6.54 -0.83 -3.28
C SER A 154 6.74 -1.82 -2.13
N THR A 155 5.65 -2.33 -1.54
CA THR A 155 5.65 -3.28 -0.43
C THR A 155 5.71 -4.72 -0.97
N ILE A 156 6.90 -5.20 -1.31
CA ILE A 156 7.12 -6.53 -1.92
C ILE A 156 6.56 -7.68 -1.07
N SER A 157 6.54 -7.52 0.26
CA SER A 157 5.95 -8.48 1.19
C SER A 157 4.46 -8.72 0.93
N ALA A 158 3.72 -7.71 0.46
CA ALA A 158 2.32 -7.84 0.06
C ALA A 158 2.14 -8.79 -1.14
N LEU A 159 3.00 -8.67 -2.16
CA LEU A 159 2.95 -9.54 -3.35
C LEU A 159 3.20 -11.00 -2.99
N ARG A 160 4.16 -11.26 -2.09
CA ARG A 160 4.41 -12.60 -1.55
C ARG A 160 3.18 -13.14 -0.81
N CYS A 161 2.52 -12.29 -0.03
CA CYS A 161 1.32 -12.64 0.72
C CYS A 161 0.16 -13.04 -0.21
N ILE A 162 -0.21 -12.18 -1.17
CA ILE A 162 -1.36 -12.45 -2.06
C ILE A 162 -1.12 -13.66 -2.96
N LYS A 163 0.12 -13.85 -3.46
CA LYS A 163 0.48 -15.04 -4.22
C LYS A 163 0.35 -16.32 -3.38
N LYS A 164 0.86 -16.30 -2.14
CA LYS A 164 0.88 -17.48 -1.28
C LYS A 164 -0.50 -17.88 -0.76
N TYR A 165 -1.31 -16.91 -0.32
CA TYR A 165 -2.53 -17.22 0.42
C TYR A 165 -3.81 -17.14 -0.42
N TYR A 166 -3.78 -16.36 -1.50
CA TYR A 166 -4.94 -16.07 -2.36
C TYR A 166 -4.76 -16.52 -3.81
N ASP A 167 -3.60 -17.09 -4.17
CA ASP A 167 -3.29 -17.52 -5.54
C ASP A 167 -3.48 -16.40 -6.57
N ALA A 168 -3.15 -15.16 -6.16
CA ALA A 168 -3.36 -13.99 -7.00
C ALA A 168 -2.41 -14.00 -8.21
N ASP A 169 -2.99 -13.73 -9.38
CA ASP A 169 -2.23 -13.39 -10.58
C ASP A 169 -1.55 -12.02 -10.40
N LEU A 170 -0.23 -11.99 -10.56
CA LEU A 170 0.58 -10.81 -10.29
C LEU A 170 0.73 -9.90 -11.51
N ASP A 171 0.21 -10.27 -12.68
CA ASP A 171 0.48 -9.57 -13.95
C ASP A 171 0.08 -8.09 -13.94
N ASN A 172 -0.98 -7.73 -13.21
CA ASN A 172 -1.42 -6.33 -13.10
C ASN A 172 -0.69 -5.54 -12.00
N TYR A 173 -0.06 -6.22 -11.03
CA TYR A 173 0.58 -5.62 -9.86
C TYR A 173 1.98 -5.12 -10.20
N THR A 174 2.07 -3.86 -10.61
CA THR A 174 3.30 -3.27 -11.13
C THR A 174 3.74 -2.05 -10.33
N THR A 175 5.04 -1.85 -10.24
CA THR A 175 5.65 -0.58 -9.84
C THR A 175 6.58 -0.08 -10.96
N ILE A 176 7.16 1.09 -10.78
CA ILE A 176 8.13 1.67 -11.72
C ILE A 176 9.48 1.85 -11.01
N PRO A 177 10.60 1.86 -11.76
CA PRO A 177 11.86 2.30 -11.20
C PRO A 177 11.74 3.71 -10.61
N ALA A 178 12.28 3.91 -9.43
CA ALA A 178 12.20 5.17 -8.72
C ALA A 178 13.51 5.47 -7.98
N ALA A 179 13.98 6.71 -8.07
CA ALA A 179 15.05 7.18 -7.19
C ALA A 179 14.52 7.42 -5.77
N GLU A 180 15.39 7.14 -4.80
CA GLU A 180 15.31 7.68 -3.44
C GLU A 180 16.46 8.66 -3.21
N HIS A 181 16.41 9.42 -2.11
CA HIS A 181 17.39 10.47 -1.83
C HIS A 181 18.84 9.97 -1.88
N SER A 182 19.13 8.76 -1.38
CA SER A 182 20.48 8.19 -1.36
C SER A 182 21.13 8.17 -2.75
N THR A 183 20.35 7.78 -3.78
CA THR A 183 20.80 7.67 -5.17
C THR A 183 21.07 9.03 -5.84
N ILE A 184 20.48 10.10 -5.30
CA ILE A 184 20.69 11.47 -5.78
C ILE A 184 21.85 12.12 -5.02
N ILE A 185 21.82 12.07 -3.68
CA ILE A 185 22.79 12.77 -2.84
C ILE A 185 24.18 12.15 -2.88
N SER A 186 24.31 10.86 -3.25
CA SER A 186 25.61 10.19 -3.42
C SER A 186 26.48 10.83 -4.51
N TRP A 187 25.90 11.59 -5.43
CA TRP A 187 26.63 12.35 -6.46
C TRP A 187 27.21 13.67 -5.91
N GLY A 188 26.70 14.16 -4.78
CA GLY A 188 26.98 15.47 -4.24
C GLY A 188 26.16 16.59 -4.88
N LYS A 189 25.92 17.66 -4.12
CA LYS A 189 25.03 18.76 -4.51
C LYS A 189 25.37 19.40 -5.86
N ASP A 190 26.66 19.61 -6.12
CA ASP A 190 27.13 20.23 -7.37
C ASP A 190 26.87 19.37 -8.62
N LYS A 191 26.58 18.08 -8.42
CA LYS A 191 26.31 17.09 -9.48
C LYS A 191 24.87 16.59 -9.48
N GLU A 192 23.94 17.30 -8.85
CA GLU A 192 22.52 16.94 -8.86
C GLU A 192 22.00 16.74 -10.30
N VAL A 193 22.33 17.65 -11.22
CA VAL A 193 21.97 17.52 -12.65
C VAL A 193 22.54 16.25 -13.29
N ASN A 194 23.74 15.82 -12.90
CA ASN A 194 24.35 14.61 -13.43
C ASN A 194 23.64 13.36 -12.91
N SER A 195 23.19 13.37 -11.65
CA SER A 195 22.37 12.28 -11.11
C SER A 195 21.05 12.13 -11.88
N TYR A 196 20.37 13.24 -12.18
CA TYR A 196 19.14 13.26 -12.97
C TYR A 196 19.37 12.83 -14.42
N GLN A 197 20.47 13.25 -15.04
CA GLN A 197 20.86 12.77 -16.36
C GLN A 197 21.14 11.25 -16.37
N ASN A 198 21.76 10.73 -15.31
CA ASN A 198 22.00 9.30 -15.14
C ASN A 198 20.68 8.53 -15.03
N MET A 199 19.68 9.06 -14.30
CA MET A 199 18.35 8.44 -14.21
C MET A 199 17.66 8.32 -15.57
N ILE A 200 17.77 9.35 -16.43
CA ILE A 200 17.24 9.29 -17.80
C ILE A 200 17.90 8.13 -18.57
N SER A 201 19.23 8.03 -18.50
CA SER A 201 19.99 7.03 -19.26
C SER A 201 19.76 5.60 -18.76
N GLU A 202 19.80 5.38 -17.44
CA GLU A 202 19.68 4.05 -16.82
C GLU A 202 18.29 3.45 -17.05
N PHE A 203 17.25 4.28 -17.02
CA PHE A 203 15.87 3.83 -17.16
C PHE A 203 15.29 4.01 -18.57
N ALA A 204 16.15 4.21 -19.59
CA ALA A 204 15.74 4.39 -20.98
C ALA A 204 14.92 3.21 -21.54
N ASN A 205 15.12 1.99 -21.01
CA ASN A 205 14.39 0.79 -21.42
C ASN A 205 13.05 0.59 -20.71
N TYR A 206 12.67 1.49 -19.80
CA TYR A 206 11.41 1.42 -19.05
C TYR A 206 10.40 2.43 -19.58
N SER A 207 9.12 2.07 -19.66
CA SER A 207 8.10 3.02 -20.13
C SER A 207 7.99 4.27 -19.26
N ARG A 208 8.23 4.15 -17.95
CA ARG A 208 8.16 5.25 -16.97
C ARG A 208 9.16 5.03 -15.84
N TYR A 209 9.59 6.12 -15.21
CA TYR A 209 10.40 6.11 -14.00
C TYR A 209 10.14 7.36 -13.16
N ALA A 210 10.34 7.28 -11.84
CA ALA A 210 10.15 8.38 -10.92
C ALA A 210 11.47 8.91 -10.35
N VAL A 211 11.59 10.22 -10.17
CA VAL A 211 12.79 10.83 -9.59
C VAL A 211 12.41 11.81 -8.49
N VAL A 212 12.82 11.49 -7.25
CA VAL A 212 12.72 12.42 -6.12
C VAL A 212 13.58 13.65 -6.40
N SER A 213 12.96 14.83 -6.39
CA SER A 213 13.57 16.06 -6.91
C SER A 213 13.76 17.15 -5.87
N ASP A 214 13.55 16.86 -4.58
CA ASP A 214 13.64 17.80 -3.46
C ASP A 214 14.83 17.51 -2.53
N SER A 215 15.87 16.83 -3.03
CA SER A 215 17.08 16.54 -2.24
C SER A 215 17.83 17.79 -1.77
N TYR A 216 17.74 18.91 -2.51
CA TYR A 216 18.40 20.16 -2.14
C TYR A 216 17.48 21.38 -2.27
N ASP A 217 16.98 21.65 -3.49
CA ASP A 217 16.04 22.73 -3.78
C ASP A 217 15.08 22.27 -4.86
N TYR A 218 13.87 21.90 -4.44
CA TYR A 218 12.84 21.36 -5.30
C TYR A 218 12.46 22.33 -6.44
N TRP A 219 12.36 23.63 -6.14
CA TRP A 219 11.93 24.63 -7.11
C TRP A 219 13.00 24.85 -8.18
N ASN A 220 14.27 24.92 -7.78
CA ASN A 220 15.38 24.95 -8.73
C ASN A 220 15.45 23.67 -9.58
N ALA A 221 15.26 22.50 -8.97
CA ALA A 221 15.28 21.22 -9.68
C ALA A 221 14.22 21.18 -10.79
N ILE A 222 12.98 21.55 -10.51
CA ILE A 222 11.92 21.53 -11.52
C ILE A 222 12.03 22.67 -12.55
N ASP A 223 12.39 23.89 -12.13
CA ASP A 223 12.42 25.08 -13.02
C ASP A 223 13.68 25.13 -13.90
N LYS A 224 14.85 24.90 -13.30
CA LYS A 224 16.16 25.11 -13.95
C LYS A 224 16.82 23.83 -14.43
N ILE A 225 16.61 22.70 -13.74
CA ILE A 225 17.23 21.44 -14.13
C ILE A 225 16.31 20.70 -15.10
N TRP A 226 15.16 20.19 -14.64
CA TRP A 226 14.21 19.48 -15.50
C TRP A 226 13.63 20.38 -16.58
N GLY A 227 13.05 21.53 -16.21
CA GLY A 227 12.51 22.53 -17.14
C GLY A 227 13.54 23.38 -17.88
N GLY A 228 14.84 23.12 -17.67
CA GLY A 228 15.93 23.88 -18.30
C GLY A 228 16.98 22.94 -18.89
N LYS A 229 18.03 22.65 -18.12
CA LYS A 229 19.21 21.89 -18.58
C LYS A 229 18.87 20.53 -19.23
N LEU A 230 17.85 19.84 -18.73
CA LEU A 230 17.44 18.50 -19.17
C LEU A 230 16.14 18.51 -19.98
N LYS A 231 15.59 19.68 -20.30
CA LYS A 231 14.29 19.82 -20.97
C LYS A 231 14.24 19.04 -22.29
N ASN A 232 15.24 19.26 -23.14
CA ASN A 232 15.33 18.59 -24.44
C ASN A 232 15.48 17.07 -24.30
N ASN A 233 16.15 16.59 -23.26
CA ASN A 233 16.28 15.15 -23.01
C ASN A 233 14.92 14.53 -22.67
N ILE A 234 14.08 15.23 -21.91
CA ILE A 234 12.74 14.77 -21.54
C ILE A 234 11.80 14.82 -22.75
N GLU A 235 11.76 15.93 -23.49
CA GLU A 235 10.84 16.12 -24.62
C GLU A 235 11.10 15.11 -25.76
N ASN A 236 12.35 14.71 -25.94
CA ASN A 236 12.75 13.72 -26.94
C ASN A 236 12.78 12.28 -26.41
N SER A 237 12.43 12.06 -25.13
CA SER A 237 12.39 10.73 -24.54
C SER A 237 11.13 9.98 -24.95
N SER A 238 11.27 8.67 -25.20
CA SER A 238 10.13 7.76 -25.36
C SER A 238 9.51 7.35 -24.02
N ASN A 239 10.14 7.69 -22.89
CA ASN A 239 9.74 7.30 -21.55
C ASN A 239 9.04 8.47 -20.83
N THR A 240 8.15 8.18 -19.88
CA THR A 240 7.55 9.20 -19.01
C THR A 240 8.39 9.40 -17.76
N LEU A 241 8.91 10.62 -17.57
CA LEU A 241 9.47 11.07 -16.30
C LEU A 241 8.34 11.40 -15.32
N ILE A 242 8.41 10.84 -14.11
CA ILE A 242 7.54 11.23 -13.00
C ILE A 242 8.36 12.02 -11.97
N ILE A 243 8.11 13.33 -11.89
CA ILE A 243 8.76 14.18 -10.87
C ILE A 243 8.10 13.88 -9.53
N ARG A 244 8.93 13.48 -8.55
CA ARG A 244 8.48 13.19 -7.20
C ARG A 244 8.87 14.30 -6.24
N SER A 245 7.89 14.79 -5.48
CA SER A 245 8.10 15.58 -4.26
C SER A 245 7.92 14.71 -3.02
N ASP A 246 8.74 14.97 -1.99
CA ASP A 246 8.78 14.20 -0.74
C ASP A 246 8.87 15.10 0.51
N SER A 247 8.49 16.38 0.38
CA SER A 247 8.47 17.35 1.46
C SER A 247 7.57 18.56 1.13
N GLY A 248 7.25 19.36 2.15
CA GLY A 248 6.45 20.58 2.03
C GLY A 248 4.96 20.38 2.28
N ASP A 249 4.15 21.42 2.07
CA ASP A 249 2.69 21.30 2.11
C ASP A 249 2.19 20.59 0.84
N PRO A 250 1.48 19.45 0.95
CA PRO A 250 1.07 18.66 -0.22
C PRO A 250 0.27 19.45 -1.25
N VAL A 251 -0.60 20.36 -0.82
CA VAL A 251 -1.47 21.13 -1.71
C VAL A 251 -0.64 22.16 -2.46
N GLU A 252 0.13 22.99 -1.75
CA GLU A 252 1.00 23.99 -2.36
C GLU A 252 2.00 23.37 -3.34
N VAL A 253 2.67 22.29 -2.90
CA VAL A 253 3.73 21.65 -3.66
C VAL A 253 3.19 21.08 -4.98
N VAL A 254 2.08 20.36 -4.95
CA VAL A 254 1.48 19.77 -6.15
C VAL A 254 1.05 20.86 -7.14
N ILE A 255 0.33 21.88 -6.69
CA ILE A 255 -0.19 22.94 -7.57
C ILE A 255 0.95 23.68 -8.24
N LYS A 256 1.91 24.19 -7.45
CA LYS A 256 3.03 24.98 -7.96
C LYS A 256 3.95 24.15 -8.86
N THR A 257 4.10 22.85 -8.58
CA THR A 257 4.79 21.94 -9.50
C THR A 257 4.09 21.92 -10.85
N LEU A 258 2.77 21.67 -10.89
CA LEU A 258 2.02 21.61 -12.13
C LEU A 258 2.08 22.93 -12.90
N GLU A 259 1.97 24.08 -12.22
CA GLU A 259 2.09 25.40 -12.86
C GLU A 259 3.46 25.60 -13.53
N ILE A 260 4.55 25.29 -12.82
CA ILE A 260 5.90 25.41 -13.38
C ILE A 260 6.06 24.46 -14.57
N LEU A 261 5.62 23.21 -14.45
CA LEU A 261 5.72 22.24 -15.54
C LEU A 261 4.90 22.67 -16.76
N MET A 262 3.70 23.21 -16.57
CA MET A 262 2.88 23.75 -17.66
C MET A 262 3.55 24.96 -18.33
N GLN A 263 4.22 25.83 -17.58
CA GLN A 263 4.98 26.94 -18.15
C GLN A 263 6.20 26.47 -18.95
N LYS A 264 6.83 25.37 -18.53
CA LYS A 264 8.05 24.83 -19.18
C LYS A 264 7.78 23.94 -20.37
N PHE A 265 6.85 23.01 -20.23
CA PHE A 265 6.58 21.95 -21.20
C PHE A 265 5.25 22.14 -21.94
N GLY A 266 4.46 23.15 -21.57
CA GLY A 266 3.13 23.36 -22.11
C GLY A 266 2.08 22.45 -21.49
N PHE A 267 0.87 22.50 -22.05
CA PHE A 267 -0.25 21.64 -21.67
C PHE A 267 -1.22 21.52 -22.84
N GLU A 268 -2.04 20.48 -22.80
CA GLU A 268 -3.19 20.32 -23.67
C GLU A 268 -4.48 20.44 -22.86
N LEU A 269 -5.60 20.75 -23.53
CA LEU A 269 -6.93 20.65 -22.93
C LEU A 269 -7.55 19.31 -23.31
N ASN A 270 -8.06 18.59 -22.32
CA ASN A 270 -8.87 17.41 -22.59
C ASN A 270 -10.30 17.79 -23.02
N LYS A 271 -11.16 16.80 -23.29
CA LYS A 271 -12.53 17.04 -23.78
C LYS A 271 -13.42 17.77 -22.77
N LYS A 272 -13.02 17.81 -21.51
CA LYS A 272 -13.73 18.49 -20.41
C LYS A 272 -13.16 19.88 -20.10
N GLY A 273 -12.18 20.35 -20.88
CA GLY A 273 -11.57 21.67 -20.70
C GLY A 273 -10.52 21.73 -19.60
N TYR A 274 -10.06 20.59 -19.08
CA TYR A 274 -9.02 20.52 -18.07
C TYR A 274 -7.63 20.46 -18.69
N LYS A 275 -6.67 21.15 -18.06
CA LYS A 275 -5.26 21.15 -18.47
C LYS A 275 -4.61 19.80 -18.16
N VAL A 276 -3.86 19.26 -19.11
CA VAL A 276 -3.16 17.98 -19.01
C VAL A 276 -1.71 18.20 -19.41
N LEU A 277 -0.77 17.75 -18.56
CA LEU A 277 0.65 17.78 -18.89
C LEU A 277 0.95 16.87 -20.09
N PRO A 278 2.02 17.16 -20.86
CA PRO A 278 2.48 16.27 -21.92
C PRO A 278 2.78 14.85 -21.41
N LYS A 279 2.54 13.84 -22.26
CA LYS A 279 2.62 12.41 -21.88
C LYS A 279 3.99 11.96 -21.35
N PHE A 280 5.05 12.69 -21.65
CA PHE A 280 6.41 12.39 -21.22
C PHE A 280 6.73 12.92 -19.81
N ILE A 281 5.84 13.70 -19.17
CA ILE A 281 6.09 14.28 -17.84
C ILE A 281 4.86 14.29 -16.94
N HIS A 282 4.99 13.67 -15.77
CA HIS A 282 3.93 13.51 -14.77
C HIS A 282 4.47 13.86 -13.38
N VAL A 283 3.57 13.95 -12.39
CA VAL A 283 3.90 14.28 -10.99
C VAL A 283 3.44 13.18 -10.05
N LEU A 284 4.25 12.89 -9.03
CA LEU A 284 3.90 12.06 -7.89
C LEU A 284 4.23 12.84 -6.61
N HIS A 285 3.33 12.81 -5.63
CA HIS A 285 3.59 13.33 -4.30
C HIS A 285 3.56 12.18 -3.29
N GLY A 286 4.62 12.04 -2.51
CA GLY A 286 4.83 10.87 -1.63
C GLY A 286 4.84 11.18 -0.13
N ASP A 287 4.81 12.45 0.28
CA ASP A 287 4.92 12.84 1.69
C ASP A 287 3.54 13.12 2.30
N ARG A 288 3.35 12.68 3.56
CA ARG A 288 2.15 12.97 4.39
C ARG A 288 0.80 12.82 3.67
N VAL A 289 0.66 11.80 2.83
CA VAL A 289 -0.58 11.55 2.10
C VAL A 289 -1.61 10.85 2.99
N SER A 290 -2.71 11.55 3.29
CA SER A 290 -3.93 11.00 3.93
C SER A 290 -5.14 11.18 3.01
N ILE A 291 -6.29 10.55 3.32
CA ILE A 291 -7.51 10.72 2.53
C ILE A 291 -7.98 12.18 2.50
N GLU A 292 -7.82 12.90 3.62
CA GLU A 292 -8.14 14.33 3.73
C GLU A 292 -7.23 15.15 2.82
N LYS A 293 -5.92 14.85 2.79
CA LYS A 293 -4.99 15.54 1.89
C LYS A 293 -5.20 15.19 0.42
N ILE A 294 -5.59 13.95 0.11
CA ILE A 294 -6.02 13.59 -1.25
C ILE A 294 -7.22 14.45 -1.65
N GLU A 295 -8.23 14.62 -0.79
CA GLU A 295 -9.39 15.46 -1.08
C GLU A 295 -9.00 16.92 -1.30
N GLU A 296 -8.19 17.49 -0.40
CA GLU A 296 -7.74 18.88 -0.51
C GLU A 296 -6.98 19.13 -1.81
N ILE A 297 -6.03 18.25 -2.18
CA ILE A 297 -5.29 18.34 -3.44
C ILE A 297 -6.26 18.28 -4.62
N LEU A 298 -7.10 17.25 -4.69
CA LEU A 298 -8.01 17.04 -5.82
C LEU A 298 -9.04 18.17 -5.96
N LYS A 299 -9.48 18.76 -4.84
CA LYS A 299 -10.40 19.90 -4.83
C LYS A 299 -9.79 21.14 -5.47
N VAL A 300 -8.51 21.41 -5.25
CA VAL A 300 -7.84 22.58 -5.85
C VAL A 300 -7.42 22.31 -7.30
N LEU A 301 -7.16 21.05 -7.67
CA LEU A 301 -6.87 20.67 -9.06
C LEU A 301 -8.10 20.69 -9.98
N LYS A 302 -9.30 20.59 -9.41
CA LYS A 302 -10.58 20.59 -10.13
C LYS A 302 -11.08 22.00 -10.41
#